data_AF-A0A9D4KMF0-F1
#
_entry.id   AF-A0A9D4KMF0-F1
#
_cell.length_a   1.000
_cell.length_b   1.000
_cell.length_c   1.000
_cell.angle_alpha   90.00
_cell.angle_beta   90.00
_cell.angle_gamma   90.00
#
_symmetry.space_group_name_H-M   'P 1'
#
loop_
_entity.id
_entity.type
_entity.pdbx_description
1 polymer ?
#
loop_
_entity_poly.entity_id
_entity_poly.type
_entity_poly.pdbx_seq_one_letter_code
_entity_poly.pdbx_strand_id
1 'polypeptide(L)' 'MKSIWEAQERHIACIQDPPGISLYTRTGSTKKGGIDLPNFRCARGSTSLESFHLHLNRFIPSN' A
#
# COMPACT_ATOMS: atom_id res chain seq x y z
N MET A 1 -10.08 13.74 15.70
CA MET A 1 -9.48 12.39 15.52
C MET A 1 -10.53 11.28 15.56
N LYS A 2 -11.37 11.15 16.60
CA LYS A 2 -12.47 10.15 16.66
C LYS A 2 -13.35 10.12 15.40
N SER A 3 -13.91 11.27 14.99
CA SER A 3 -14.79 11.36 13.83
C SER A 3 -14.14 10.97 12.49
N ILE A 4 -12.83 11.18 12.36
CA ILE A 4 -12.07 10.79 11.16
C ILE A 4 -11.84 9.29 11.17
N TRP A 5 -11.48 8.72 12.33
CA TRP A 5 -11.30 7.28 12.48
C TRP A 5 -12.61 6.53 12.20
N GLU A 6 -13.72 6.93 12.79
CA GLU A 6 -15.04 6.31 12.58
C GLU A 6 -15.47 6.32 11.11
N ALA A 7 -15.12 7.38 10.36
CA ALA A 7 -15.43 7.46 8.94
C ALA A 7 -14.54 6.58 8.06
N GLN A 8 -13.32 6.25 8.52
CA GLN A 8 -12.24 5.70 7.70
C GLN A 8 -11.82 4.28 8.08
N GLU A 9 -12.20 3.80 9.26
CA GLU A 9 -11.87 2.44 9.73
C GLU A 9 -12.38 1.34 8.78
N ARG A 10 -13.52 1.56 8.10
CA ARG A 10 -14.06 0.66 7.07
C ARG A 10 -13.11 0.42 5.89
N HIS A 11 -12.16 1.33 5.65
CA HIS A 11 -11.17 1.21 4.58
C HIS A 11 -9.91 0.45 5.01
N ILE A 12 -9.78 0.03 6.27
CA ILE A 12 -8.65 -0.80 6.73
C ILE A 12 -8.51 -2.05 5.86
N ALA A 13 -9.62 -2.73 5.58
CA ALA A 13 -9.65 -3.91 4.70
C ALA A 13 -9.23 -3.59 3.25
N CYS A 14 -9.42 -2.36 2.79
CA CYS A 14 -8.99 -1.91 1.46
C CYS A 14 -7.47 -1.70 1.37
N ILE A 15 -6.78 -1.59 2.50
CA ILE A 15 -5.32 -1.38 2.58
C ILE A 15 -4.61 -2.70 2.87
N GLN A 16 -5.19 -3.53 3.75
CA GLN A 16 -4.61 -4.81 4.14
C GLN A 16 -4.65 -5.81 2.99
N ASP A 17 -3.58 -6.60 2.88
CA ASP A 17 -3.52 -7.69 1.91
C ASP A 17 -4.40 -8.85 2.35
N PRO A 18 -5.38 -9.27 1.51
CA PRO A 18 -6.22 -10.40 1.84
C PRO A 18 -5.35 -11.67 1.98
N PRO A 19 -5.62 -12.50 2.98
CA PRO A 19 -4.83 -13.71 3.21
C PRO A 19 -4.92 -14.64 2.01
N GLY A 20 -3.79 -15.23 1.63
CA GLY A 20 -3.71 -16.21 0.55
C GLY A 20 -3.72 -15.63 -0.87
N ILE A 21 -3.72 -14.30 -1.04
CA ILE A 21 -3.68 -13.65 -2.36
C ILE A 21 -2.31 -13.00 -2.57
N SER A 22 -1.56 -13.47 -3.57
CA SER A 22 -0.31 -12.83 -4.00
C SER A 22 -0.60 -11.62 -4.86
N LEU A 23 -0.61 -10.43 -4.25
CA LEU A 23 -0.85 -9.17 -4.96
C LEU A 23 0.37 -8.63 -5.69
N TYR A 24 1.56 -9.13 -5.36
CA TYR A 24 2.83 -8.70 -5.94
C TYR A 24 3.37 -9.80 -6.86
N THR A 25 3.47 -9.47 -8.15
CA THR A 25 4.06 -10.38 -9.15
C THR A 25 5.40 -9.84 -9.59
N ARG A 26 6.45 -10.64 -9.47
CA ARG A 26 7.78 -10.26 -9.97
C ARG A 26 7.74 -10.16 -11.50
N THR A 27 8.12 -9.02 -12.04
CA THR A 27 8.15 -8.78 -13.49
C THR A 27 9.56 -8.71 -14.07
N GLY A 28 10.58 -8.59 -13.23
CA GLY A 28 11.97 -8.56 -13.66
C GLY A 28 12.91 -8.09 -12.55
N SER A 29 14.01 -7.46 -12.93
CA SER A 29 14.92 -6.75 -12.04
C SER A 29 15.53 -5.52 -12.69
N THR A 30 16.06 -4.61 -11.88
CA THR A 30 16.73 -3.39 -12.30
C THR A 30 17.97 -3.16 -11.45
N LYS A 31 19.09 -2.82 -12.08
CA LYS A 31 20.31 -2.42 -11.39
C LYS A 31 20.20 -0.97 -10.89
N LYS A 32 20.35 -0.76 -9.58
CA LYS A 32 20.51 0.56 -8.96
C LYS A 32 21.77 0.57 -8.11
N GLY A 33 22.68 1.52 -8.37
CA GLY A 33 23.95 1.60 -7.63
C GLY A 33 24.78 0.32 -7.69
N GLY A 34 24.70 -0.44 -8.79
CA GLY A 34 25.37 -1.73 -8.96
C GLY A 34 24.61 -2.94 -8.38
N ILE A 35 23.60 -2.72 -7.53
CA ILE A 35 22.79 -3.76 -6.88
C ILE A 35 21.60 -4.12 -7.78
N ASP A 36 21.37 -5.42 -8.01
CA ASP A 36 20.19 -5.91 -8.73
C ASP A 36 18.97 -5.97 -7.79
N LEU A 37 17.91 -5.25 -8.14
CA LEU A 37 16.68 -5.16 -7.35
C LEU A 37 15.52 -5.78 -8.13
N PRO A 38 14.71 -6.69 -7.55
CA PRO A 38 13.54 -7.24 -8.22
C PRO A 38 12.45 -6.18 -8.44
N ASN A 39 11.87 -6.18 -9.63
CA ASN A 39 10.71 -5.37 -9.98
C ASN A 39 9.42 -6.15 -9.69
N PHE A 40 8.46 -5.49 -9.06
CA PHE A 40 7.16 -6.06 -8.76
C PHE A 40 6.04 -5.21 -9.36
N ARG A 41 5.01 -5.87 -9.88
CA ARG A 41 3.74 -5.26 -10.27
C ARG A 41 2.69 -5.61 -9.23
N CYS A 42 2.01 -4.60 -8.70
CA CYS A 42 0.88 -4.79 -7.80
C CYS A 42 -0.42 -4.95 -8.61
N ALA A 43 -1.22 -5.97 -8.28
CA ALA A 43 -2.51 -6.23 -8.92
C ALA A 43 -3.58 -5.16 -8.60
N ARG A 44 -3.38 -4.34 -7.56
CA ARG A 44 -4.34 -3.29 -7.14
C ARG A 44 -4.35 -2.04 -8.04
N GLY A 45 -3.50 -1.98 -9.06
CA GLY A 45 -3.31 -0.79 -9.88
C GLY A 45 -2.60 0.34 -9.12
N SER A 46 -2.10 1.34 -9.84
CA SER A 46 -1.31 2.44 -9.27
C SER A 46 -2.16 3.63 -8.78
N THR A 47 -3.45 3.70 -9.08
CA THR A 47 -4.19 4.96 -8.98
C THR A 47 -5.05 5.14 -7.73
N SER A 48 -5.54 4.07 -7.10
CA SER A 48 -6.41 4.20 -5.92
C SER A 48 -5.65 4.34 -4.61
N LEU A 49 -4.48 3.73 -4.49
CA LEU A 49 -3.73 3.66 -3.24
C LEU A 49 -2.74 4.82 -3.07
N GLU A 50 -2.23 5.45 -4.14
CA GLU A 50 -1.29 6.56 -3.99
C GLU A 50 -1.91 7.76 -3.25
N SER A 51 -3.12 8.18 -3.63
CA SER A 51 -3.85 9.22 -2.90
C SER A 51 -4.18 8.78 -1.47
N PHE A 52 -4.46 7.51 -1.23
CA PHE A 52 -4.78 7.03 0.12
C PHE A 52 -3.53 6.93 1.02
N HIS A 53 -2.39 6.49 0.48
CA HIS A 53 -1.11 6.42 1.17
C HIS A 53 -0.64 7.80 1.65
N LEU A 54 -0.90 8.86 0.88
CA LEU A 54 -0.61 10.24 1.31
C LEU A 54 -1.36 10.67 2.58
N HIS A 55 -2.53 10.05 2.86
CA HIS A 55 -3.36 10.36 4.02
C HIS A 55 -3.17 9.39 5.19
N LEU A 56 -2.49 8.25 5.00
CA LEU A 56 -2.21 7.25 6.05
C LEU A 56 -1.49 7.84 7.27
N ASN A 57 -0.52 8.74 7.04
CA ASN A 57 0.20 9.43 8.13
C ASN A 57 -0.70 10.30 9.01
N ARG A 58 -1.92 10.63 8.55
CA ARG A 58 -2.92 11.37 9.33
C ARG A 58 -3.95 10.46 10.02
N PHE A 59 -3.96 9.15 9.70
CA PHE A 59 -4.90 8.17 10.26
C PHE A 59 -4.33 7.40 11.45
N ILE A 60 -3.02 7.14 11.46
CA ILE A 60 -2.38 6.47 12.59
C ILE A 60 -2.03 7.56 13.61
N PRO A 61 -2.68 7.61 14.78
CA PRO A 61 -2.26 8.52 15.83
C PRO A 61 -0.84 8.12 16.22
N SER A 62 0.13 8.99 15.94
CA SER A 62 1.44 8.87 16.58
C SER A 62 1.21 9.02 18.07
N ASN A 63 1.70 8.06 18.84
CA ASN A 63 1.80 8.19 20.30
C ASN A 63 2.60 9.43 20.67
#